data_AF-A0A3C0SMQ2-F1
#
_entry.id   AF-A0A3C0SMQ2-F1
#
_cell.length_a   1.000
_cell.length_b   1.000
_cell.length_c   1.000
_cell.angle_alpha   90.00
_cell.angle_beta   90.00
_cell.angle_gamma   90.00
#
_symmetry.space_group_name_H-M   'P 1'
#
loop_
_entity.id
_entity.type
_entity.pdbx_description
1 polymer ?
#
loop_
_entity_poly.entity_id
_entity_poly.type
_entity_poly.pdbx_seq_one_letter_code
_entity_poly.pdbx_strand_id
1 'polypeptide(L)'
;MQGIMETLFDVVYLTTVIIIGIIMIKKSGQNKQYRLFGIMAVILGCGDAFHLVPRAYGLLTTGLEANAVALGIGKLITSITMTIFYVVLYHIWRIRYEVKSEKGLTTIIYTLAIVRIILCAFPQNQWLSYNAPVSWGIYRNIPFAILGIIIIWIFYKKIKETNDRGFKFMPLAITLSFGFYIPVVLWANTIPIVGILMIPKTLAYVWVVFMGYREMRKLL
;
A
#
# COMPACT_ATOMS: atom_id res chain seq x y z
N MET A 1 10.18 11.22 -22.17
CA MET A 1 9.19 12.01 -21.41
C MET A 1 8.57 11.22 -20.26
N GLN A 2 8.06 10.00 -20.48
CA GLN A 2 7.47 9.15 -19.43
C GLN A 2 8.41 8.88 -18.23
N GLY A 3 9.66 8.48 -18.48
CA GLY A 3 10.61 8.16 -17.40
C GLY A 3 10.93 9.33 -16.46
N ILE A 4 10.99 10.56 -17.00
CA ILE A 4 11.22 11.78 -16.20
C ILE A 4 9.99 12.08 -15.34
N MET A 5 8.79 11.99 -15.92
CA MET A 5 7.53 12.26 -15.22
C MET A 5 7.26 11.23 -14.11
N GLU A 6 7.45 9.93 -14.37
CA GLU A 6 7.32 8.87 -13.34
C GLU A 6 8.33 9.10 -12.21
N THR A 7 9.60 9.34 -12.54
CA THR A 7 10.64 9.56 -11.54
C THR A 7 10.37 10.78 -10.67
N LEU A 8 9.94 11.90 -11.27
CA LEU A 8 9.60 13.11 -10.52
C LEU A 8 8.42 12.87 -9.57
N PHE A 9 7.38 12.19 -10.06
CA PHE A 9 6.25 11.80 -9.23
C PHE A 9 6.70 10.92 -8.05
N ASP A 10 7.51 9.90 -8.31
CA ASP A 10 8.01 8.97 -7.29
C ASP A 10 8.82 9.68 -6.21
N VAL A 11 9.69 10.62 -6.58
CA VAL A 11 10.47 11.43 -5.62
C VAL A 11 9.55 12.27 -4.74
N VAL A 12 8.58 12.99 -5.33
CA VAL A 12 7.64 13.83 -4.58
C VAL A 12 6.77 12.96 -3.67
N TYR A 13 6.29 11.82 -4.16
CA TYR A 13 5.50 10.86 -3.41
C TYR A 13 6.27 10.34 -2.19
N LEU A 14 7.44 9.72 -2.41
CA LEU A 14 8.23 9.07 -1.37
C LEU A 14 8.64 10.06 -0.29
N THR A 15 9.16 11.23 -0.69
CA THR A 15 9.53 12.28 0.27
C THR A 15 8.32 12.75 1.08
N THR A 16 7.18 12.99 0.43
CA THR A 16 5.95 13.45 1.10
C THR A 16 5.45 12.45 2.14
N VAL A 17 5.26 11.17 1.79
CA VAL A 17 4.69 10.19 2.72
C VAL A 17 5.64 9.86 3.87
N ILE A 18 6.95 9.81 3.60
CA ILE A 18 7.96 9.57 4.63
C ILE A 18 8.04 10.75 5.60
N ILE A 19 8.10 12.00 5.10
CA ILE A 19 8.13 13.21 5.93
C ILE A 19 6.88 13.30 6.79
N ILE A 20 5.68 13.14 6.19
CA ILE A 20 4.42 13.14 6.94
C ILE A 20 4.42 12.02 7.98
N GLY A 21 4.86 10.82 7.62
CA GLY A 21 4.96 9.69 8.55
C GLY A 21 5.84 9.99 9.77
N ILE A 22 7.04 10.54 9.55
CA ILE A 22 7.96 10.96 10.61
C ILE A 22 7.34 12.06 11.49
N ILE A 23 6.69 13.05 10.88
CA ILE A 23 5.99 14.11 11.62
C ILE A 23 4.90 13.51 12.51
N MET A 24 4.09 12.59 11.98
CA MET A 24 3.04 11.93 12.76
C MET A 24 3.60 11.12 13.92
N ILE A 25 4.68 10.35 13.71
CA ILE A 25 5.33 9.60 14.78
C ILE A 25 5.80 10.56 15.89
N LYS A 26 6.53 11.62 15.53
CA LYS A 26 7.11 12.56 16.50
C LYS A 26 6.07 13.42 17.22
N LYS A 27 5.00 13.83 16.53
CA LYS A 27 3.99 14.77 17.07
C LYS A 27 2.72 14.10 17.59
N SER A 28 2.58 12.78 17.47
CA SER A 28 1.38 12.05 17.93
C SER A 28 1.16 12.07 19.46
N GLY A 29 2.13 12.52 20.27
CA GLY A 29 2.03 12.49 21.73
C GLY A 29 1.73 11.07 22.21
N GLN A 30 0.81 10.90 23.15
CA GLN A 30 0.36 9.57 23.62
C GLN A 30 -0.72 8.92 22.74
N ASN A 31 -1.14 9.57 21.65
CA ASN A 31 -2.20 9.03 20.79
C ASN A 31 -1.67 7.90 19.89
N LYS A 32 -1.93 6.66 20.32
CA LYS A 32 -1.51 5.44 19.63
C LYS A 32 -2.02 5.34 18.19
N GLN A 33 -3.22 5.86 17.89
CA GLN A 33 -3.81 5.82 16.54
C GLN A 33 -2.94 6.60 15.54
N TYR A 34 -2.59 7.84 15.86
CA TYR A 34 -1.80 8.68 14.95
C TYR A 34 -0.35 8.24 14.87
N ARG A 35 0.20 7.69 15.96
CA ARG A 35 1.53 7.07 15.93
C ARG A 35 1.56 5.88 14.96
N LEU A 36 0.56 5.01 15.00
CA LEU A 36 0.44 3.88 14.06
C LEU A 36 0.23 4.34 12.63
N PHE A 37 -0.56 5.39 12.38
CA PHE A 37 -0.66 5.98 11.03
C PHE A 37 0.69 6.49 10.52
N GLY A 38 1.48 7.13 11.37
CA GLY A 38 2.81 7.59 11.00
C GLY A 38 3.74 6.43 10.66
N ILE A 39 3.76 5.37 11.48
CA ILE A 39 4.49 4.13 11.19
C ILE A 39 4.03 3.51 9.87
N MET A 40 2.72 3.43 9.65
CA MET A 40 2.12 2.91 8.42
C MET A 40 2.57 3.69 7.18
N ALA A 41 2.65 5.03 7.27
CA ALA A 41 3.11 5.89 6.18
C ALA A 41 4.61 5.70 5.88
N VAL A 42 5.44 5.51 6.90
CA VAL A 42 6.87 5.19 6.72
C VAL A 42 7.05 3.80 6.11
N ILE A 43 6.29 2.80 6.57
CA ILE A 43 6.31 1.44 5.98
C ILE A 43 5.94 1.48 4.49
N LEU A 44 4.92 2.27 4.13
CA LEU A 44 4.51 2.49 2.75
C LEU A 44 5.66 3.11 1.93
N GLY A 45 6.17 4.27 2.35
CA GLY A 45 7.22 4.98 1.60
C GLY A 45 8.52 4.18 1.49
N CYS A 46 9.03 3.66 2.61
CA CYS A 46 10.25 2.86 2.60
C CYS A 46 10.08 1.56 1.80
N GLY A 47 8.92 0.90 1.91
CA GLY A 47 8.64 -0.33 1.16
C GLY A 47 8.55 -0.10 -0.35
N ASP A 48 7.93 0.99 -0.78
CA ASP A 48 7.85 1.35 -2.20
C ASP A 48 9.20 1.81 -2.75
N ALA A 49 10.06 2.44 -1.94
CA ALA A 49 11.39 2.89 -2.37
C ALA A 49 12.26 1.76 -2.94
N PHE A 50 12.16 0.54 -2.37
CA PHE A 50 12.88 -0.64 -2.88
C PHE A 50 12.47 -1.03 -4.31
N HIS A 51 11.27 -0.65 -4.76
CA HIS A 51 10.82 -0.87 -6.13
C HIS A 51 11.00 0.37 -7.01
N LEU A 52 10.64 1.55 -6.51
CA LEU A 52 10.60 2.79 -7.29
C LEU A 52 12.00 3.34 -7.58
N VAL A 53 12.97 3.19 -6.67
CA VAL A 53 14.34 3.68 -6.92
C VAL A 53 15.03 2.89 -8.05
N PRO A 54 15.03 1.54 -8.05
CA PRO A 54 15.52 0.78 -9.21
C PRO A 54 14.73 1.05 -10.49
N ARG A 55 13.43 1.32 -10.39
CA ARG A 55 12.59 1.66 -11.55
C ARG A 55 12.97 3.00 -12.16
N ALA A 56 13.13 4.04 -11.35
CA ALA A 56 13.60 5.35 -11.80
C ALA A 56 14.97 5.22 -12.47
N TYR A 57 15.90 4.49 -11.84
CA TYR A 57 17.21 4.23 -12.42
C TYR A 57 17.10 3.52 -13.78
N GLY A 58 16.33 2.44 -13.87
CA GLY A 58 16.15 1.70 -15.12
C GLY A 58 15.46 2.51 -16.24
N LEU A 59 14.49 3.37 -15.89
CA LEU A 59 13.82 4.25 -16.85
C LEU A 59 14.72 5.37 -17.40
N LEU A 60 15.75 5.77 -16.65
CA LEU A 60 16.64 6.88 -17.01
C LEU A 60 18.01 6.44 -17.53
N THR A 61 18.39 5.17 -17.38
CA THR A 61 19.75 4.68 -17.70
C THR A 61 19.74 3.43 -18.59
N THR A 62 19.88 2.24 -18.01
CA THR A 62 20.20 0.98 -18.70
C THR A 62 18.98 0.17 -19.12
N GLY A 63 17.77 0.67 -18.88
CA GLY A 63 16.51 -0.01 -19.19
C GLY A 63 15.96 -0.86 -18.04
N LEU A 64 14.66 -1.17 -18.09
CA LEU A 64 13.99 -1.97 -17.06
C LEU A 64 14.44 -3.44 -17.05
N GLU A 65 14.81 -3.98 -18.21
CA GLU A 65 15.25 -5.37 -18.34
C GLU A 65 16.60 -5.61 -17.65
N ALA A 66 17.58 -4.71 -17.86
CA ALA A 66 18.88 -4.77 -17.19
C ALA A 66 18.78 -4.66 -15.66
N ASN A 67 17.66 -4.13 -15.14
CA ASN A 67 17.41 -3.95 -13.71
C ASN A 67 16.37 -4.94 -13.16
N ALA A 68 16.05 -6.01 -13.89
CA ALA A 68 15.00 -6.98 -13.52
C ALA A 68 15.17 -7.55 -12.10
N VAL A 69 16.40 -7.87 -11.69
CA VAL A 69 16.71 -8.40 -10.36
C VAL A 69 16.33 -7.40 -9.26
N ALA A 70 16.79 -6.15 -9.38
CA ALA A 70 16.51 -5.11 -8.39
C ALA A 70 15.01 -4.75 -8.35
N LEU A 71 14.37 -4.64 -9.51
CA LEU A 71 12.92 -4.45 -9.63
C LEU A 71 12.13 -5.60 -9.00
N GLY A 72 12.61 -6.83 -9.19
CA GLY A 72 12.06 -8.05 -8.65
C GLY A 72 12.06 -8.11 -7.13
N ILE A 73 13.25 -7.89 -6.54
CA ILE A 73 13.43 -7.78 -5.09
C ILE A 73 12.56 -6.64 -4.53
N GLY A 74 12.53 -5.50 -5.23
CA GLY A 74 11.66 -4.38 -4.90
C GLY A 74 10.20 -4.78 -4.83
N LYS A 75 9.67 -5.43 -5.87
CA LYS A 75 8.27 -5.90 -5.90
C LYS A 75 7.95 -6.90 -4.79
N LEU A 76 8.89 -7.77 -4.43
CA LEU A 76 8.74 -8.69 -3.30
C LEU A 76 8.62 -7.91 -1.98
N ILE A 77 9.55 -7.01 -1.71
CA ILE A 77 9.55 -6.17 -0.50
C ILE A 77 8.26 -5.36 -0.43
N THR A 78 7.89 -4.66 -1.50
CA THR A 78 6.65 -3.89 -1.60
C THR A 78 5.41 -4.77 -1.37
N SER A 79 5.39 -6.01 -1.86
CA SER A 79 4.26 -6.94 -1.61
C SER A 79 4.12 -7.29 -0.13
N ILE A 80 5.24 -7.49 0.57
CA ILE A 80 5.25 -7.77 2.02
C ILE A 80 4.86 -6.51 2.80
N THR A 81 5.48 -5.36 2.52
CA THR A 81 5.20 -4.10 3.24
C THR A 81 3.76 -3.64 3.02
N MET A 82 3.19 -3.80 1.83
CA MET A 82 1.78 -3.54 1.57
C MET A 82 0.86 -4.49 2.34
N THR A 83 1.27 -5.72 2.59
CA THR A 83 0.52 -6.63 3.47
C THR A 83 0.52 -6.10 4.90
N ILE A 84 1.69 -5.71 5.40
CA ILE A 84 1.84 -5.12 6.75
C ILE A 84 1.04 -3.80 6.85
N PHE A 85 1.05 -2.97 5.81
CA PHE A 85 0.27 -1.73 5.75
C PHE A 85 -1.21 -1.98 6.05
N TYR A 86 -1.84 -2.97 5.42
CA TYR A 86 -3.26 -3.27 5.67
C TYR A 86 -3.51 -3.88 7.05
N VAL A 87 -2.57 -4.65 7.60
CA VAL A 87 -2.63 -5.12 8.99
C VAL A 87 -2.55 -3.94 9.97
N VAL A 88 -1.67 -2.97 9.74
CA VAL A 88 -1.59 -1.76 10.56
C VAL A 88 -2.86 -0.92 10.40
N LEU A 89 -3.38 -0.79 9.19
CA LEU A 89 -4.63 -0.08 8.90
C LEU A 89 -5.84 -0.72 9.61
N TYR A 90 -5.86 -2.05 9.73
CA TYR A 90 -6.82 -2.77 10.55
C TYR A 90 -6.71 -2.40 12.04
N HIS A 91 -5.50 -2.34 12.60
CA HIS A 91 -5.32 -1.95 14.01
C HIS A 91 -5.67 -0.48 14.26
N ILE A 92 -5.40 0.40 13.29
CA ILE A 92 -5.87 1.78 13.28
C ILE A 92 -7.40 1.83 13.36
N TRP A 93 -8.10 1.06 12.52
CA TRP A 93 -9.56 0.96 12.55
C TRP A 93 -10.05 0.51 13.93
N ARG A 94 -9.41 -0.52 14.51
CA ARG A 94 -9.77 -1.01 15.85
C ARG A 94 -9.63 0.06 16.93
N ILE A 95 -8.54 0.82 16.91
CA ILE A 95 -8.29 1.88 17.89
C ILE A 95 -9.30 3.01 17.71
N ARG A 96 -9.51 3.46 16.47
CA ARG A 96 -10.39 4.59 16.15
C ARG A 96 -11.83 4.36 16.59
N TYR A 97 -12.34 3.14 16.42
CA TYR A 97 -13.72 2.79 16.73
C TYR A 97 -13.86 1.93 18.01
N GLU A 98 -12.82 1.92 18.84
CA GLU A 98 -12.77 1.21 20.14
C GLU A 98 -13.21 -0.27 20.08
N VAL A 99 -12.82 -0.97 19.02
CA VAL A 99 -13.21 -2.36 18.78
C VAL A 99 -12.34 -3.31 19.62
N LYS A 100 -12.83 -3.63 20.81
CA LYS A 100 -12.13 -4.44 21.82
C LYS A 100 -12.22 -5.96 21.60
N SER A 101 -13.31 -6.48 20.99
CA SER A 101 -13.66 -7.92 21.03
C SER A 101 -13.98 -8.56 19.67
N GLU A 102 -13.17 -8.30 18.63
CA GLU A 102 -13.35 -8.93 17.30
C GLU A 102 -12.25 -9.97 17.03
N LYS A 103 -12.18 -11.01 17.88
CA LYS A 103 -11.15 -12.07 17.78
C LYS A 103 -11.20 -12.79 16.42
N GLY A 104 -12.40 -13.12 15.94
CA GLY A 104 -12.59 -13.80 14.65
C GLY A 104 -12.05 -12.99 13.47
N LEU A 105 -12.42 -11.70 13.40
CA LEU A 105 -11.92 -10.81 12.35
C LEU A 105 -10.40 -10.63 12.44
N THR A 106 -9.84 -10.45 13.65
CA THR A 106 -8.39 -10.35 13.84
C THR A 106 -7.69 -11.60 13.28
N THR A 107 -8.18 -12.79 13.61
CA THR A 107 -7.64 -14.05 13.08
C THR A 107 -7.70 -14.09 11.56
N ILE A 108 -8.82 -13.73 10.94
CA ILE A 108 -8.96 -13.70 9.46
C ILE A 108 -7.92 -12.77 8.83
N ILE A 109 -7.74 -11.55 9.37
CA ILE A 109 -6.78 -10.57 8.86
C ILE A 109 -5.35 -11.13 8.92
N TYR A 110 -4.95 -11.73 10.04
CA TYR A 110 -3.62 -12.32 10.18
C TYR A 110 -3.44 -13.56 9.30
N THR A 111 -4.44 -14.42 9.19
CA THR A 111 -4.40 -15.59 8.29
C THR A 111 -4.20 -15.16 6.84
N LEU A 112 -4.97 -14.17 6.35
CA LEU A 112 -4.80 -13.65 4.99
C LEU A 112 -3.41 -13.05 4.76
N ALA A 113 -2.89 -12.30 5.75
CA ALA A 113 -1.56 -11.73 5.69
C ALA A 113 -0.46 -12.81 5.63
N ILE A 114 -0.54 -13.83 6.50
CA ILE A 114 0.41 -14.94 6.54
C ILE A 114 0.35 -15.73 5.24
N VAL A 115 -0.84 -16.08 4.76
CA VAL A 115 -1.02 -16.79 3.48
C VAL A 115 -0.39 -15.99 2.33
N ARG A 116 -0.60 -14.67 2.28
CA ARG A 116 0.04 -13.82 1.26
C ARG A 116 1.56 -13.83 1.36
N ILE A 117 2.12 -13.72 2.55
CA ILE A 117 3.57 -13.72 2.75
C ILE A 117 4.17 -15.06 2.31
N ILE A 118 3.54 -16.18 2.67
CA ILE A 118 3.93 -17.52 2.22
C ILE A 118 3.85 -17.61 0.69
N LEU A 119 2.75 -17.14 0.09
CA LEU A 119 2.59 -17.09 -1.37
C LEU A 119 3.68 -16.26 -2.06
N CYS A 120 4.16 -15.18 -1.44
CA CYS A 120 5.27 -14.37 -1.97
C CYS A 120 6.63 -15.08 -1.86
N ALA A 121 6.81 -16.00 -0.90
CA ALA A 121 8.06 -16.72 -0.69
C ALA A 121 8.29 -17.88 -1.67
N PHE A 122 7.23 -18.36 -2.35
CA PHE A 122 7.35 -19.45 -3.31
C PHE A 122 8.27 -19.10 -4.50
N PRO A 123 9.21 -19.98 -4.89
CA PRO A 123 10.16 -19.70 -5.98
C PRO A 123 9.49 -19.50 -7.34
N GLN A 124 8.29 -20.06 -7.53
CA GLN A 124 7.51 -19.95 -8.76
C GLN A 124 7.04 -18.51 -9.06
N ASN A 125 7.14 -17.59 -8.09
CA ASN A 125 6.97 -16.16 -8.37
C ASN A 125 8.01 -15.62 -9.35
N GLN A 126 9.18 -16.28 -9.45
CA GLN A 126 10.31 -15.90 -10.31
C GLN A 126 10.62 -14.40 -10.21
N TRP A 127 10.68 -13.87 -8.99
CA TRP A 127 10.84 -12.43 -8.75
C TRP A 127 11.99 -11.80 -9.54
N LEU A 128 13.09 -12.53 -9.71
CA LEU A 128 14.31 -12.04 -10.37
C LEU A 128 14.26 -12.14 -11.91
N SER A 129 13.22 -12.77 -12.47
CA SER A 129 13.00 -12.85 -13.91
C SER A 129 12.27 -11.61 -14.43
N TYR A 130 12.72 -11.08 -15.57
CA TYR A 130 12.02 -9.99 -16.24
C TYR A 130 10.59 -10.39 -16.64
N ASN A 131 10.44 -11.62 -17.14
CA ASN A 131 9.16 -12.19 -17.59
C ASN A 131 8.57 -13.13 -16.52
N ALA A 132 8.33 -12.59 -15.32
CA ALA A 132 7.72 -13.36 -14.23
C ALA A 132 6.26 -13.78 -14.57
N PRO A 133 5.83 -14.98 -14.14
CA PRO A 133 4.52 -15.52 -14.49
C PRO A 133 3.37 -14.72 -13.86
N VAL A 134 2.41 -14.32 -14.70
CA VAL A 134 1.21 -13.55 -14.27
C VAL A 134 0.35 -14.36 -13.29
N SER A 135 0.25 -15.68 -13.46
CA SER A 135 -0.54 -16.58 -12.58
C SER A 135 -0.14 -16.47 -11.11
N TRP A 136 1.16 -16.46 -10.82
CA TRP A 136 1.66 -16.26 -9.45
C TRP A 136 1.46 -14.84 -8.94
N GLY A 137 1.46 -13.86 -9.85
CA GLY A 137 0.99 -12.50 -9.59
C GLY A 137 -0.45 -12.45 -9.11
N ILE A 138 -1.33 -13.26 -9.71
CA ILE A 138 -2.73 -13.37 -9.31
C ILE A 138 -2.85 -14.08 -7.96
N TYR A 139 -2.23 -15.25 -7.79
CA TYR A 139 -2.37 -16.06 -6.57
C TYR A 139 -1.98 -15.29 -5.30
N ARG A 140 -0.83 -14.60 -5.29
CA ARG A 140 -0.40 -13.81 -4.13
C ARG A 140 -1.25 -12.56 -3.87
N ASN A 141 -2.04 -12.12 -4.85
CA ASN A 141 -2.91 -10.96 -4.72
C ASN A 141 -4.37 -11.32 -4.39
N ILE A 142 -4.79 -12.58 -4.52
CA ILE A 142 -6.12 -13.01 -4.06
C ILE A 142 -6.31 -12.74 -2.55
N PRO A 143 -5.42 -13.21 -1.63
CA PRO A 143 -5.58 -12.89 -0.21
C PRO A 143 -5.52 -11.39 0.07
N PHE A 144 -4.76 -10.64 -0.74
CA PHE A 144 -4.67 -9.18 -0.61
C PHE A 144 -5.95 -8.46 -1.00
N ALA A 145 -6.60 -8.90 -2.10
CA ALA A 145 -7.86 -8.35 -2.54
C ALA A 145 -8.96 -8.62 -1.50
N ILE A 146 -9.00 -9.83 -0.94
CA ILE A 146 -9.93 -10.19 0.15
C ILE A 146 -9.66 -9.28 1.38
N LEU A 147 -8.39 -9.12 1.77
CA LEU A 147 -8.00 -8.21 2.86
C LEU A 147 -8.49 -6.78 2.58
N GLY A 148 -8.30 -6.27 1.36
CA GLY A 148 -8.79 -4.97 0.92
C GLY A 148 -10.31 -4.81 1.05
N ILE A 149 -11.07 -5.77 0.55
CA ILE A 149 -12.54 -5.79 0.63
C ILE A 149 -13.01 -5.76 2.08
N ILE A 150 -12.39 -6.57 2.96
CA ILE A 150 -12.70 -6.58 4.39
C ILE A 150 -12.46 -5.19 5.00
N ILE A 151 -11.30 -4.58 4.73
CA ILE A 151 -10.98 -3.24 5.25
C ILE A 151 -11.98 -2.18 4.74
N ILE A 152 -12.33 -2.21 3.45
CA ILE A 152 -13.36 -1.32 2.88
C ILE A 152 -14.67 -1.47 3.65
N TRP A 153 -15.13 -2.71 3.83
CA TRP A 153 -16.41 -3.01 4.47
C TRP A 153 -16.46 -2.56 5.93
N ILE A 154 -15.43 -2.87 6.74
CA ILE A 154 -15.42 -2.51 8.17
C ILE A 154 -15.33 -0.98 8.38
N PHE A 155 -14.57 -0.26 7.54
CA PHE A 155 -14.54 1.19 7.59
C PHE A 155 -15.89 1.78 7.19
N TYR A 156 -16.47 1.32 6.08
CA TYR A 156 -17.77 1.80 5.62
C TYR A 156 -18.85 1.64 6.71
N LYS A 157 -18.92 0.45 7.33
CA LYS A 157 -19.84 0.17 8.43
C LYS A 157 -19.64 1.12 9.60
N LYS A 158 -18.40 1.26 10.10
CA LYS A 158 -18.12 2.10 11.27
C LYS A 158 -18.25 3.60 11.02
N ILE A 159 -17.93 4.07 9.83
CA ILE A 159 -18.15 5.47 9.42
C ILE A 159 -19.64 5.79 9.44
N LYS A 160 -20.49 4.88 8.95
CA LYS A 160 -21.95 5.05 8.96
C LYS A 160 -22.52 5.02 10.38
N GLU A 161 -22.03 4.11 11.23
CA GLU A 161 -22.47 3.99 12.63
C GLU A 161 -22.08 5.20 13.48
N THR A 162 -20.88 5.77 13.27
CA THR A 162 -20.34 6.84 14.12
C THR A 162 -20.41 8.24 13.49
N ASN A 163 -20.94 8.34 12.26
CA ASN A 163 -20.95 9.56 11.45
C ASN A 163 -19.56 10.22 11.33
N ASP A 164 -18.54 9.37 11.15
CA ASP A 164 -17.14 9.79 11.16
C ASP A 164 -16.78 10.60 9.92
N ARG A 165 -16.75 11.93 10.08
CA ARG A 165 -16.38 12.88 9.02
C ARG A 165 -14.90 12.89 8.69
N GLY A 166 -14.04 12.47 9.62
CA GLY A 166 -12.60 12.48 9.46
C GLY A 166 -12.16 11.48 8.41
N PHE A 167 -12.67 10.24 8.52
CA PHE A 167 -12.29 9.10 7.67
C PHE A 167 -13.36 8.72 6.66
N LYS A 168 -14.38 9.58 6.42
CA LYS A 168 -15.50 9.29 5.52
C LYS A 168 -15.11 8.78 4.12
N PHE A 169 -13.95 9.20 3.62
CA PHE A 169 -13.45 8.80 2.29
C PHE A 169 -12.46 7.62 2.33
N MET A 170 -12.19 7.03 3.50
CA MET A 170 -11.30 5.88 3.65
C MET A 170 -11.72 4.70 2.76
N PRO A 171 -13.01 4.27 2.73
CA PRO A 171 -13.43 3.18 1.85
C PRO A 171 -13.21 3.53 0.38
N LEU A 172 -13.54 4.76 -0.03
CA LEU A 172 -13.37 5.21 -1.41
C LEU A 172 -11.90 5.22 -1.84
N ALA A 173 -11.00 5.74 -1.00
CA ALA A 173 -9.57 5.76 -1.28
C ALA A 173 -9.01 4.33 -1.48
N ILE A 174 -9.40 3.40 -0.61
CA ILE A 174 -8.98 2.00 -0.72
C ILE A 174 -9.57 1.35 -1.98
N THR A 175 -10.85 1.57 -2.27
CA THR A 175 -11.50 1.07 -3.49
C THR A 175 -10.81 1.57 -4.76
N LEU A 176 -10.51 2.88 -4.83
CA LEU A 176 -9.78 3.45 -5.97
C LEU A 176 -8.40 2.81 -6.12
N SER A 177 -7.68 2.65 -5.01
CA SER A 177 -6.36 2.02 -5.03
C SER A 177 -6.39 0.60 -5.61
N PHE A 178 -7.32 -0.25 -5.16
CA PHE A 178 -7.48 -1.60 -5.72
C PHE A 178 -8.01 -1.59 -7.15
N GLY A 179 -8.94 -0.68 -7.48
CA GLY A 179 -9.49 -0.53 -8.81
C GLY A 179 -8.43 -0.20 -9.86
N PHE A 180 -7.45 0.63 -9.53
CA PHE A 180 -6.30 0.91 -10.38
C PHE A 180 -5.24 -0.20 -10.34
N TYR A 181 -5.10 -0.91 -9.22
CA TYR A 181 -4.10 -1.97 -9.07
C TYR A 181 -4.43 -3.24 -9.87
N ILE A 182 -5.69 -3.67 -9.88
CA ILE A 182 -6.11 -4.92 -10.53
C ILE A 182 -5.70 -4.94 -12.01
N PRO A 183 -5.98 -3.90 -12.82
CA PRO A 183 -5.55 -3.88 -14.21
C PRO A 183 -4.04 -3.96 -14.39
N VAL A 184 -3.28 -3.32 -13.50
CA VAL A 184 -1.82 -3.35 -13.54
C VAL A 184 -1.28 -4.75 -13.31
N VAL A 185 -1.83 -5.51 -12.37
CA VAL A 185 -1.41 -6.89 -12.10
C VAL A 185 -1.68 -7.80 -13.29
N LEU A 186 -2.79 -7.60 -13.99
CA LEU A 186 -3.23 -8.50 -15.06
C LEU A 186 -2.57 -8.19 -16.41
N TRP A 187 -2.36 -6.91 -16.72
CA TRP A 187 -2.03 -6.49 -18.09
C TRP A 187 -0.77 -5.64 -18.24
N ALA A 188 -0.10 -5.20 -17.18
CA ALA A 188 1.07 -4.31 -17.35
C ALA A 188 2.25 -4.96 -18.10
N ASN A 189 2.36 -6.29 -18.07
CA ASN A 189 3.39 -7.01 -18.83
C ASN A 189 3.08 -7.10 -20.33
N THR A 190 1.80 -7.07 -20.71
CA THR A 190 1.36 -7.20 -22.12
C THR A 190 1.06 -5.85 -22.75
N ILE A 191 0.55 -4.90 -21.96
CA ILE A 191 0.16 -3.55 -22.38
C ILE A 191 0.86 -2.55 -21.45
N PRO A 192 2.10 -2.12 -21.78
CA PRO A 192 2.92 -1.30 -20.88
C PRO A 192 2.26 -0.01 -20.39
N ILE A 193 1.39 0.60 -21.19
CA ILE A 193 0.68 1.84 -20.83
C ILE A 193 -0.25 1.67 -19.61
N VAL A 194 -0.73 0.45 -19.35
CA VAL A 194 -1.53 0.13 -18.15
C VAL A 194 -0.74 0.40 -16.88
N GLY A 195 0.60 0.34 -16.94
CA GLY A 195 1.48 0.68 -15.83
C GLY A 195 1.30 2.11 -15.30
N ILE A 196 0.78 3.05 -16.11
CA ILE A 196 0.50 4.43 -15.69
C ILE A 196 -0.54 4.48 -14.55
N LEU A 197 -1.43 3.49 -14.45
CA LEU A 197 -2.41 3.38 -13.36
C LEU A 197 -1.77 3.23 -11.97
N MET A 198 -0.46 2.97 -11.88
CA MET A 198 0.27 3.04 -10.61
C MET A 198 0.24 4.44 -9.99
N ILE A 199 0.22 5.51 -10.80
CA ILE A 199 0.17 6.90 -10.30
C ILE A 199 -1.13 7.19 -9.54
N PRO A 200 -2.34 7.04 -10.14
CA PRO A 200 -3.60 7.28 -9.43
C PRO A 200 -3.82 6.29 -8.27
N LYS A 201 -3.34 5.05 -8.36
CA LYS A 201 -3.29 4.11 -7.23
C LYS A 201 -2.49 4.70 -6.07
N THR A 202 -1.30 5.21 -6.32
CA THR A 202 -0.40 5.76 -5.30
C THR A 202 -0.98 7.03 -4.67
N LEU A 203 -1.59 7.91 -5.48
CA LEU A 203 -2.32 9.08 -4.96
C LEU A 203 -3.44 8.70 -3.99
N ALA A 204 -4.13 7.58 -4.23
CA ALA A 204 -5.14 7.08 -3.30
C ALA A 204 -4.53 6.68 -1.93
N TYR A 205 -3.32 6.10 -1.91
CA TYR A 205 -2.61 5.82 -0.64
C TYR A 205 -2.07 7.09 0.03
N VAL A 206 -1.58 8.06 -0.75
CA VAL A 206 -1.23 9.40 -0.22
C VAL A 206 -2.45 10.01 0.46
N TRP A 207 -3.63 9.88 -0.13
CA TRP A 207 -4.88 10.37 0.47
C TRP A 207 -5.22 9.66 1.78
N VAL A 208 -5.02 8.34 1.87
CA VAL A 208 -5.15 7.57 3.13
C VAL A 208 -4.24 8.14 4.23
N VAL A 209 -2.96 8.36 3.93
CA VAL A 209 -2.00 8.94 4.86
C VAL A 209 -2.42 10.36 5.26
N PHE A 210 -2.84 11.17 4.29
CA PHE A 210 -3.25 12.55 4.51
C PHE A 210 -4.52 12.66 5.37
N MET A 211 -5.46 11.73 5.25
CA MET A 211 -6.62 11.68 6.15
C MET A 211 -6.19 11.52 7.61
N GLY A 212 -5.25 10.60 7.89
CA GLY A 212 -4.68 10.42 9.22
C GLY A 212 -3.93 11.66 9.71
N TYR A 213 -3.10 12.25 8.85
CA TYR A 213 -2.33 13.46 9.17
C TYR A 213 -3.22 14.67 9.48
N ARG A 214 -4.25 14.91 8.65
CA ARG A 214 -5.20 16.01 8.82
C ARG A 214 -5.98 15.88 10.12
N GLU A 215 -6.40 14.68 10.48
CA GLU A 215 -7.11 14.45 11.75
C GLU A 215 -6.19 14.66 12.96
N MET A 216 -4.92 14.22 12.88
CA MET A 216 -3.93 14.51 13.93
C MET A 216 -3.72 16.02 14.10
N ARG A 217 -3.60 16.76 12.99
CA ARG A 217 -3.38 18.22 12.99
C ARG A 217 -4.51 19.03 13.60
N LYS A 218 -5.72 18.48 13.74
CA LYS A 218 -6.84 19.13 14.43
C LYS A 218 -6.76 19.02 15.97
N LEU A 219 -5.91 18.12 16.47
CA LEU A 219 -5.73 17.87 17.90
C LEU A 219 -4.45 18.52 18.46
N LEU A 220 -3.62 19.08 17.59
CA LEU A 220 -2.40 19.84 17.91
C LEU A 220 -2.72 21.33 17.85
#